data_AF-A0A661WXT3-F1
#
_entry.id   AF-A0A661WXT3-F1
#
_cell.length_a   1.000
_cell.length_b   1.000
_cell.length_c   1.000
_cell.angle_alpha   90.00
_cell.angle_beta   90.00
_cell.angle_gamma   90.00
#
_symmetry.space_group_name_H-M   'P 1'
#
loop_
_entity.id
_entity.type
_entity.pdbx_description
1 polymer ?
#
loop_
_entity_poly.entity_id
_entity_poly.type
_entity_poly.pdbx_seq_one_letter_code
_entity_poly.pdbx_strand_id
1 'polypeptide(L)'
;MKKMVGIQQIVRMNSNAVYRLSGIARSLGNDKLKNFSRRIAIWLPPQKEKQIVWMSEYNHWWKKELIFTNQVSGIATVYIHMGYGGVASTGEFTNISLERLGN
;
A
#
# COMPACT_ATOMS: atom_id res chain seq x y z
N MET A 1 7.58 5.99 -22.27
CA MET A 1 7.47 5.86 -20.79
C MET A 1 6.65 4.62 -20.44
N LYS A 2 7.22 3.67 -19.69
CA LYS A 2 6.50 2.49 -19.22
C LYS A 2 5.59 2.90 -18.07
N LYS A 3 4.28 2.95 -18.29
CA LYS A 3 3.28 3.20 -17.23
C LYS A 3 2.90 1.85 -16.64
N MET A 4 3.33 1.56 -15.42
CA MET A 4 2.84 0.39 -14.68
C MET A 4 1.47 0.76 -14.11
N VAL A 5 0.43 0.07 -14.58
CA VAL A 5 -0.96 0.31 -14.19
C VAL A 5 -1.34 -0.72 -13.13
N GLY A 6 -1.39 -0.29 -11.87
CA GLY A 6 -1.95 -1.06 -10.77
C GLY A 6 -3.39 -0.65 -10.47
N ILE A 7 -3.95 -1.16 -9.38
CA ILE A 7 -5.22 -0.66 -8.84
C ILE A 7 -4.93 0.69 -8.17
N GLN A 8 -5.70 1.72 -8.52
CA GLN A 8 -5.53 3.08 -8.02
C GLN A 8 -6.88 3.67 -7.60
N GLN A 9 -6.85 4.49 -6.55
CA GLN A 9 -7.99 5.26 -6.07
C GLN A 9 -7.54 6.68 -5.72
N ILE A 10 -8.36 7.65 -6.10
CA ILE A 10 -8.13 9.05 -5.79
C ILE A 10 -8.90 9.41 -4.52
N VAL A 11 -8.22 10.04 -3.56
CA VAL A 11 -8.81 10.41 -2.25
C VAL A 11 -8.43 11.84 -1.88
N ARG A 12 -9.35 12.59 -1.27
CA ARG A 12 -9.07 13.92 -0.74
C ARG A 12 -8.51 13.80 0.68
N MET A 13 -7.41 14.48 0.97
CA MET A 13 -6.75 14.47 2.27
C MET A 13 -6.54 15.88 2.81
N ASN A 14 -6.53 16.00 4.14
CA ASN A 14 -6.35 17.25 4.87
C ASN A 14 -5.00 17.25 5.59
N SER A 15 -4.29 18.38 5.53
CA SER A 15 -3.09 18.62 6.35
C SER A 15 -3.43 18.56 7.83
N ASN A 16 -2.48 18.12 8.63
CA ASN A 16 -2.55 17.89 10.08
C ASN A 16 -3.56 16.83 10.53
N ALA A 17 -4.33 16.22 9.63
CA ALA A 17 -5.15 15.08 9.99
C ALA A 17 -4.30 13.81 10.11
N VAL A 18 -4.65 12.96 11.08
CA VAL A 18 -4.04 11.65 11.28
C VAL A 18 -4.80 10.61 10.47
N TYR A 19 -4.07 9.81 9.69
CA TYR A 19 -4.63 8.74 8.86
C TYR A 19 -4.05 7.39 9.24
N ARG A 20 -4.86 6.35 9.05
CA ARG A 20 -4.47 4.94 9.11
C ARG A 20 -4.62 4.33 7.72
N LEU A 21 -3.50 3.93 7.13
CA LEU A 21 -3.48 3.05 5.97
C LEU A 21 -3.36 1.62 6.46
N SER A 22 -4.24 0.72 6.01
CA SER A 22 -4.16 -0.70 6.37
C SER A 22 -4.53 -1.61 5.22
N GLY A 23 -4.09 -2.86 5.32
CA GLY A 23 -4.46 -3.91 4.40
C GLY A 23 -4.07 -5.28 4.92
N ILE A 24 -4.65 -6.31 4.32
CA ILE A 24 -4.27 -7.71 4.57
C ILE A 24 -3.91 -8.31 3.23
N ALA A 25 -2.86 -9.12 3.23
CA ALA A 25 -2.39 -9.70 2.00
C ALA A 25 -1.78 -11.09 2.23
N ARG A 26 -1.96 -11.99 1.27
CA ARG A 26 -1.45 -13.38 1.30
C ARG A 26 -0.75 -13.77 -0.01
N SER A 27 0.40 -14.43 0.08
CA SER A 27 1.07 -15.00 -1.10
C SER A 27 0.36 -16.26 -1.55
N LEU A 28 0.16 -16.42 -2.86
CA LEU A 28 -0.33 -17.67 -3.48
C LEU A 28 0.82 -18.47 -4.13
N GLY A 29 2.08 -18.11 -3.86
CA GLY A 29 3.21 -18.88 -4.35
C GLY A 29 3.22 -20.28 -3.73
N ASN A 30 3.59 -21.29 -4.53
CA ASN A 30 3.73 -22.68 -4.09
C ASN A 30 5.12 -22.99 -3.49
N ASP A 31 6.00 -22.00 -3.41
CA ASP A 31 7.39 -22.15 -2.99
C ASP A 31 7.74 -21.09 -1.94
N LYS A 32 8.21 -21.55 -0.77
CA LYS A 32 8.65 -20.70 0.35
C LYS A 32 9.85 -19.82 -0.01
N LEU A 33 10.63 -20.23 -1.02
CA LEU A 33 11.80 -19.51 -1.49
C LEU A 33 11.46 -18.42 -2.52
N LYS A 34 10.24 -18.42 -3.08
CA LYS A 34 9.82 -17.38 -4.02
C LYS A 34 9.54 -16.09 -3.27
N ASN A 35 10.32 -15.07 -3.63
CA ASN A 35 10.16 -13.73 -3.10
C ASN A 35 8.77 -13.20 -3.40
N PHE A 36 8.11 -12.78 -2.34
CA PHE A 36 6.76 -12.30 -2.38
C PHE A 36 6.81 -10.80 -2.05
N SER A 37 6.50 -9.93 -3.02
CA SER A 37 6.69 -8.48 -2.89
C SER A 37 5.50 -7.67 -3.37
N ARG A 38 4.91 -6.90 -2.46
CA ARG A 38 3.76 -6.03 -2.75
C ARG A 38 3.76 -4.81 -1.85
N ARG A 39 3.12 -3.73 -2.31
CA ARG A 39 2.88 -2.54 -1.48
C ARG A 39 1.51 -1.91 -1.71
N ILE A 40 1.05 -1.21 -0.69
CA ILE A 40 0.01 -0.18 -0.81
C ILE A 40 0.67 1.14 -0.44
N ALA A 41 0.50 2.14 -1.29
CA ALA A 41 1.17 3.42 -1.15
C ALA A 41 0.20 4.59 -1.36
N ILE A 42 0.54 5.72 -0.75
CA ILE A 42 -0.18 6.99 -0.86
C ILE A 42 0.79 8.02 -1.41
N TRP A 43 0.48 8.51 -2.61
CA TRP A 43 1.21 9.57 -3.27
C TRP A 43 0.43 10.89 -3.18
N LEU A 44 0.99 11.86 -2.46
CA LEU A 44 0.46 13.22 -2.35
C LEU A 44 1.63 14.22 -2.21
N PRO A 45 2.23 14.68 -3.31
CA PRO A 45 3.25 15.72 -3.29
C PRO A 45 2.76 17.00 -2.59
N PRO A 46 3.67 17.78 -1.98
CA PRO A 46 5.12 17.61 -1.92
C PRO A 46 5.64 16.69 -0.80
N GLN A 47 4.77 16.02 -0.04
CA GLN A 47 5.25 15.17 1.07
C GLN A 47 5.84 13.85 0.57
N LYS A 48 6.69 13.23 1.39
CA LYS A 48 7.23 11.89 1.09
C LYS A 48 6.11 10.86 1.04
N GLU A 49 6.18 9.96 0.05
CA GLU A 49 5.28 8.82 -0.10
C GLU A 49 5.19 8.00 1.21
N LYS A 50 3.97 7.60 1.56
CA LYS A 50 3.69 6.71 2.69
C LYS A 50 3.31 5.35 2.14
N GLN A 51 3.83 4.26 2.72
CA GLN A 51 3.59 2.93 2.19
C GLN A 51 3.63 1.84 3.26
N ILE A 52 2.86 0.78 3.04
CA ILE A 52 3.02 -0.52 3.68
C ILE A 52 3.52 -1.51 2.65
N VAL A 53 4.52 -2.30 3.03
CA VAL A 53 5.20 -3.25 2.14
C VAL A 53 5.21 -4.62 2.80
N TRP A 54 4.92 -5.64 2.02
CA TRP A 54 5.03 -7.04 2.41
C TRP A 54 6.15 -7.68 1.58
N MET A 55 7.10 -8.31 2.28
CA MET A 55 8.28 -8.95 1.70
C MET A 55 8.38 -10.36 2.28
N SER A 56 8.43 -11.38 1.42
CA SER A 56 8.73 -12.78 1.79
C SER A 56 7.70 -13.48 2.69
N GLU A 57 6.46 -12.98 2.69
CA GLU A 57 5.38 -13.52 3.51
C GLU A 57 4.65 -14.66 2.81
N TYR A 58 4.91 -15.87 3.28
CA TYR A 58 4.42 -17.08 2.64
C TYR A 58 3.10 -17.59 3.23
N ASN A 59 2.13 -17.83 2.35
CA ASN A 59 0.90 -18.61 2.56
C ASN A 59 0.02 -18.29 3.80
N HIS A 60 0.27 -17.18 4.48
CA HIS A 60 -0.57 -16.68 5.58
C HIS A 60 -1.14 -15.31 5.23
N TRP A 61 -2.27 -14.97 5.83
CA TRP A 61 -2.83 -13.63 5.76
C TRP A 61 -2.06 -12.71 6.71
N TRP A 62 -1.34 -11.76 6.15
CA TRP A 62 -0.56 -10.79 6.92
C TRP A 62 -1.24 -9.43 6.90
N LYS A 63 -1.70 -8.98 8.06
CA LYS A 63 -2.18 -7.61 8.25
C LYS A 63 -0.99 -6.68 8.46
N LYS A 64 -0.97 -5.55 7.75
CA LYS A 64 -0.09 -4.41 8.04
C LYS A 64 -0.88 -3.13 8.08
N GLU A 65 -0.42 -2.21 8.92
CA GLU A 65 -0.97 -0.87 9.03
C GLU A 65 0.13 0.16 9.26
N LEU A 66 -0.16 1.38 8.84
CA LEU A 66 0.68 2.56 9.00
C LEU A 66 -0.22 3.72 9.45
N ILE A 67 0.08 4.27 10.62
CA ILE A 67 -0.54 5.51 11.10
C ILE A 67 0.43 6.66 10.82
N PHE A 68 -0.06 7.75 10.25
CA PHE A 68 0.76 8.92 9.95
C PHE A 68 -0.06 10.22 10.00
N THR A 69 0.60 11.31 10.40
CA THR A 69 0.07 12.67 10.25
C THR A 69 0.35 13.15 8.84
N ASN A 70 -0.71 13.56 8.13
CA ASN A 70 -0.62 14.06 6.77
C ASN A 70 -0.13 15.51 6.75
N GLN A 71 0.87 15.84 5.93
CA GLN A 71 1.56 17.14 6.00
C GLN A 71 0.92 18.19 5.11
N VAL A 72 0.20 17.79 4.06
CA VAL A 72 -0.33 18.71 3.03
C VAL A 72 -1.77 18.34 2.66
N SER A 73 -2.59 19.36 2.36
CA SER A 73 -3.94 19.14 1.86
C SER A 73 -3.93 18.94 0.34
N GLY A 74 -4.76 18.04 -0.17
CA GLY A 74 -4.86 17.84 -1.62
C GLY A 74 -5.55 16.55 -2.03
N ILE A 75 -5.33 16.18 -3.29
CA ILE A 75 -5.86 14.99 -3.91
C ILE A 75 -4.73 13.95 -4.00
N ALA A 76 -4.80 12.94 -3.15
CA ALA A 76 -3.83 11.86 -3.11
C ALA A 76 -4.24 10.72 -4.04
N THR A 77 -3.25 9.99 -4.53
CA THR A 77 -3.47 8.68 -5.17
C THR A 77 -3.07 7.59 -4.20
N VAL A 78 -4.03 6.78 -3.79
CA VAL A 78 -3.79 5.50 -3.11
C VAL A 78 -3.66 4.44 -4.18
N TYR A 79 -2.61 3.64 -4.15
CA TYR A 79 -2.41 2.62 -5.16
C TYR A 79 -1.77 1.35 -4.62
N ILE A 80 -2.08 0.26 -5.30
CA ILE A 80 -1.58 -1.08 -5.01
C ILE A 80 -0.61 -1.46 -6.12
N HIS A 81 0.55 -1.99 -5.72
CA HIS A 81 1.57 -2.46 -6.64
C HIS A 81 1.98 -3.88 -6.28
N MET A 82 1.71 -4.83 -7.18
CA MET A 82 2.27 -6.18 -7.13
C MET A 82 3.62 -6.21 -7.83
N GLY A 83 4.53 -7.02 -7.31
CA GLY A 83 5.89 -7.13 -7.80
C GLY A 83 6.76 -5.91 -7.55
N TYR A 84 6.53 -5.27 -6.40
CA TYR A 84 7.36 -4.18 -5.93
C TYR A 84 8.85 -4.60 -5.88
N GLY A 85 9.77 -3.73 -6.29
CA GLY A 85 11.18 -4.08 -6.43
C GLY A 85 11.53 -4.99 -7.62
N GLY A 86 10.62 -5.19 -8.57
CA GLY A 86 10.90 -5.92 -9.81
C GLY A 86 10.77 -7.45 -9.71
N VAL A 87 10.18 -7.94 -8.62
CA VAL A 87 10.00 -9.37 -8.37
C VAL A 87 8.61 -9.80 -8.81
N ALA A 88 8.47 -10.66 -9.82
CA ALA A 88 7.16 -11.18 -10.21
C ALA A 88 6.51 -11.95 -9.04
N SER A 89 5.28 -11.59 -8.67
CA SER A 89 4.58 -12.17 -7.52
C SER A 89 3.10 -12.40 -7.83
N THR A 90 2.55 -13.51 -7.34
CA THR A 90 1.11 -13.77 -7.33
C THR A 90 0.61 -13.80 -5.89
N GLY A 91 -0.49 -13.10 -5.61
CA GLY A 91 -1.07 -13.05 -4.29
C GLY A 91 -2.42 -12.37 -4.27
N GLU A 92 -3.00 -12.32 -3.08
CA GLU A 92 -4.30 -11.72 -2.82
C GLU A 92 -4.14 -10.51 -1.89
N PHE A 93 -5.09 -9.59 -2.01
CA PHE A 93 -5.30 -8.51 -1.06
C PHE A 93 -6.74 -8.52 -0.58
N THR A 94 -6.96 -8.12 0.66
CA THR A 94 -8.28 -7.88 1.21
C THR A 94 -8.22 -6.80 2.29
N ASN A 95 -9.39 -6.25 2.64
CA ASN A 95 -9.56 -5.27 3.71
C ASN A 95 -8.58 -4.07 3.61
N ILE A 96 -8.39 -3.56 2.39
CA ILE A 96 -7.60 -2.37 2.15
C ILE A 96 -8.44 -1.16 2.53
N SER A 97 -7.88 -0.30 3.39
CA SER A 97 -8.56 0.90 3.84
C SER A 97 -7.59 2.05 4.08
N LEU A 98 -8.10 3.25 3.84
CA LEU A 98 -7.51 4.50 4.32
C LEU A 98 -8.56 5.19 5.17
N GLU A 99 -8.27 5.37 6.45
CA GLU A 99 -9.20 5.95 7.42
C GLU A 99 -8.59 7.21 8.03
N ARG A 100 -9.42 8.23 8.25
CA ARG A 100 -9.04 9.42 9.02
C ARG A 100 -9.38 9.17 10.48
N LEU A 101 -8.38 9.24 11.35
CA LEU A 101 -8.52 8.99 12.79
C LEU A 101 -8.84 10.26 13.59
N GLY A 102 -8.47 11.44 13.11
CA GLY A 102 -8.68 12.70 13.81
C GLY A 102 -7.82 13.82 13.26
N ASN A 103 -7.82 14.94 14.00
CA ASN A 103 -6.92 16.07 13.85
C ASN A 103 -6.13 16.25 15.13
#